data_AF-A0AAE8MEX3-F1
#
_entry.id   AF-A0AAE8MEX3-F1
#
_cell.length_a   1.000
_cell.length_b   1.000
_cell.length_c   1.000
_cell.angle_alpha   90.00
_cell.angle_beta   90.00
_cell.angle_gamma   90.00
#
_symmetry.space_group_name_H-M   'P 1'
#
loop_
_entity.id
_entity.type
_entity.pdbx_description
1 polymer ?
#
loop_
_entity_poly.entity_id
_entity_poly.type
_entity_poly.pdbx_seq_one_letter_code
_entity_poly.pdbx_strand_id
1 'polypeptide(L)'
;MVKCPHTSLYIDCSPAAEDAGFTRPPVQKRLLAVSQNGRRNRGAPLLQEEAMKNPWTFPGPLVLPDDELAMDPDDQGHPFKEWCDRGSKDERNEVTTQKKTIYVISPPTIPSEMEETMKDWHKPVLPRSTASGLDKWTSASPQVSDLLSYLRGFYHPMEVIQSPLTFTWRSWKEPSKAKSRSKTAPKTTKIGLETPGKPEVYEIRCRPSLDGRARMQVQLEDVTDALLSRMPKDAYAVVMLTDFDLYEDEDDDFTVGRSWGGSRVSIVSSFRYNPALDAAAGIDRAHMWPNSHCKAFVDKECRAANEEEPSTKRTKKSDNEAYGKPPADAALGAAVQAAKKVPKLATRDELASYWFARLAVTVSHELGHCFGFAHCPYYACVMQGVNSVRQDGQVPPYLCPICSAKLAWELGPLLPIYGDRGEKQKVWVREQGMVMKTFCEGWNHVPQFAGFEAWLEKRLEQMEKEEAEKE
;
A
#
# COMPACT_ATOMS: atom_id res chain seq x y z
N MET A 1 -10.10 -29.16 -0.81
CA MET A 1 -8.74 -28.66 -1.16
C MET A 1 -7.80 -28.97 -0.01
N VAL A 2 -6.62 -29.53 -0.30
CA VAL A 2 -5.58 -29.79 0.69
C VAL A 2 -4.98 -28.45 1.14
N LYS A 3 -4.82 -28.23 2.45
CA LYS A 3 -4.21 -27.00 2.99
C LYS A 3 -2.76 -26.91 2.50
N CYS A 4 -2.39 -25.81 1.83
CA CYS A 4 -1.03 -25.60 1.36
C CYS A 4 -0.04 -25.62 2.54
N PRO A 5 1.05 -26.40 2.49
CA PRO A 5 1.93 -26.58 3.65
C PRO A 5 2.86 -25.39 3.89
N HIS A 6 3.12 -24.54 2.88
CA HIS A 6 4.00 -23.38 2.93
C HIS A 6 5.43 -23.71 3.42
N THR A 7 5.99 -24.83 2.97
CA THR A 7 7.29 -25.36 3.44
C THR A 7 8.51 -24.79 2.72
N SER A 8 8.32 -24.27 1.50
CA SER A 8 9.35 -23.62 0.71
C SER A 8 8.83 -22.29 0.19
N LEU A 9 9.67 -21.25 0.28
CA LEU A 9 9.33 -19.87 -0.05
C LEU A 9 10.32 -19.30 -1.06
N TYR A 10 9.83 -18.48 -1.99
CA TYR A 10 10.65 -17.58 -2.79
C TYR A 10 11.20 -16.45 -1.90
N ILE A 11 12.50 -16.22 -2.03
CA ILE A 11 13.25 -15.17 -1.33
C ILE A 11 13.85 -14.15 -2.30
N ASP A 12 13.64 -14.37 -3.59
CA ASP A 12 13.95 -13.46 -4.68
C ASP A 12 12.78 -13.42 -5.68
N CYS A 13 12.95 -12.70 -6.79
CA CYS A 13 11.96 -12.63 -7.86
C CYS A 13 11.54 -14.01 -8.38
N SER A 14 10.30 -14.12 -8.85
CA SER A 14 9.82 -15.33 -9.51
C SER A 14 10.37 -15.45 -10.93
N PRO A 15 10.22 -16.61 -11.60
CA PRO A 15 10.55 -16.76 -13.02
C PRO A 15 9.86 -15.73 -13.93
N ALA A 16 8.64 -15.29 -13.60
CA ALA A 16 7.90 -14.31 -14.41
C ALA A 16 8.62 -12.96 -14.53
N ALA A 17 9.49 -12.63 -13.57
CA ALA A 17 10.29 -11.41 -13.63
C ALA A 17 11.29 -11.44 -14.80
N GLU A 18 11.97 -12.57 -14.98
CA GLU A 18 12.91 -12.77 -16.09
C GLU A 18 12.17 -12.77 -17.44
N ASP A 19 11.00 -13.40 -17.49
CA ASP A 19 10.14 -13.43 -18.69
C ASP A 19 9.69 -12.02 -19.11
N ALA A 20 9.38 -11.16 -18.13
CA ALA A 20 9.04 -9.76 -18.32
C ALA A 20 10.25 -8.84 -18.58
N GLY A 21 11.48 -9.33 -18.44
CA GLY A 21 12.69 -8.52 -18.58
C GLY A 21 13.08 -7.72 -17.34
N PHE A 22 12.37 -7.86 -16.22
CA PHE A 22 12.75 -7.26 -14.95
C PHE A 22 13.92 -8.01 -14.32
N THR A 23 14.96 -7.27 -13.93
CA THR A 23 16.08 -7.81 -13.16
C THR A 23 16.26 -7.05 -11.87
N ARG A 24 16.07 -7.73 -10.74
CA ARG A 24 16.31 -7.14 -9.43
C ARG A 24 17.73 -6.59 -9.31
N PRO A 25 17.91 -5.35 -8.81
CA PRO A 25 19.24 -4.81 -8.60
C PRO A 25 20.13 -5.72 -7.71
N PRO A 26 21.40 -5.96 -8.10
CA PRO A 26 22.32 -6.80 -7.33
C PRO A 26 22.59 -6.18 -5.96
N VAL A 27 22.99 -7.02 -4.99
CA VAL A 27 23.16 -6.61 -3.58
C VAL A 27 24.07 -5.39 -3.43
N GLN A 28 25.12 -5.25 -4.24
CA GLN A 28 26.01 -4.08 -4.20
C GLN A 28 25.28 -2.78 -4.60
N LYS A 29 24.40 -2.81 -5.63
CA LYS A 29 23.58 -1.66 -5.99
C LYS A 29 22.54 -1.37 -4.89
N ARG A 30 21.94 -2.39 -4.28
CA ARG A 30 21.00 -2.23 -3.15
C ARG A 30 21.67 -1.59 -1.93
N LEU A 31 22.89 -2.00 -1.60
CA LEU A 31 23.69 -1.41 -0.52
C LEU A 31 24.11 0.04 -0.82
N LEU A 32 24.28 0.40 -2.10
CA LEU A 32 24.49 1.81 -2.49
C LEU A 32 23.19 2.60 -2.43
N ALA A 33 22.06 2.00 -2.77
CA ALA A 33 20.75 2.65 -2.76
C ALA A 33 20.26 3.04 -1.36
N VAL A 34 20.74 2.38 -0.29
CA VAL A 34 20.49 2.82 1.10
C VAL A 34 21.49 3.88 1.58
N SER A 35 22.52 4.22 0.79
CA SER A 35 23.52 5.21 1.21
C SER A 35 23.03 6.62 0.92
N GLN A 36 23.11 7.48 1.94
CA GLN A 36 22.72 8.89 1.84
C GLN A 36 23.56 9.68 0.83
N ASN A 37 24.84 9.35 0.66
CA ASN A 37 25.75 10.06 -0.23
C ASN A 37 26.06 9.28 -1.52
N GLY A 38 25.41 8.13 -1.73
CA GLY A 38 25.66 7.21 -2.85
C GLY A 38 27.07 6.61 -2.84
N ARG A 39 27.81 6.74 -1.75
CA ARG A 39 29.15 6.18 -1.57
C ARG A 39 29.11 5.16 -0.43
N ARG A 40 29.92 4.12 -0.57
CA ARG A 40 30.15 3.16 0.51
C ARG A 40 31.42 3.57 1.24
N ASN A 41 31.29 4.10 2.45
CA ASN A 41 32.45 4.30 3.32
C ASN A 41 32.90 2.93 3.84
N ARG A 42 34.13 2.51 3.49
CA ARG A 42 34.70 1.25 4.02
C ARG A 42 34.75 1.35 5.55
N GLY A 43 34.00 0.49 6.24
CA GLY A 43 33.94 0.44 7.71
C GLY A 43 32.82 1.25 8.36
N ALA A 44 32.04 2.05 7.63
CA ALA A 44 30.84 2.67 8.19
C ALA A 44 29.68 1.66 8.20
N PRO A 45 29.06 1.37 9.36
CA PRO A 45 27.91 0.47 9.41
C PRO A 45 26.73 1.11 8.68
N LEU A 46 26.20 0.44 7.65
CA LEU A 46 24.92 0.85 7.05
C LEU A 46 23.78 0.53 8.02
N LEU A 47 22.76 1.38 8.04
CA LEU A 47 21.53 1.12 8.73
C LEU A 47 20.97 -0.23 8.21
N GLN A 48 20.97 -1.26 9.05
CA GLN A 48 20.45 -2.60 8.75
C GLN A 48 21.26 -3.42 7.72
N GLU A 49 22.59 -3.25 7.62
CA GLU A 49 23.43 -3.93 6.60
C GLU A 49 23.24 -5.46 6.55
N GLU A 50 23.15 -6.12 7.71
CA GLU A 50 22.98 -7.57 7.79
C GLU A 50 21.60 -7.99 7.30
N ALA A 51 20.56 -7.31 7.75
CA ALA A 51 19.19 -7.56 7.29
C ALA A 51 19.03 -7.32 5.78
N MET A 52 19.71 -6.34 5.20
CA MET A 52 19.72 -6.11 3.75
C MET A 52 20.32 -7.26 2.95
N LYS A 53 21.31 -7.94 3.52
CA LYS A 53 21.96 -9.11 2.90
C LYS A 53 21.17 -10.39 3.18
N ASN A 54 20.30 -10.40 4.19
CA ASN A 54 19.49 -11.56 4.55
C ASN A 54 18.16 -11.60 3.75
N PRO A 55 18.06 -12.45 2.71
CA PRO A 55 16.86 -12.55 1.89
C PRO A 55 15.67 -13.18 2.64
N TRP A 56 15.90 -13.75 3.84
CA TRP A 56 14.85 -14.27 4.72
C TRP A 56 14.26 -13.21 5.66
N THR A 57 14.89 -12.03 5.76
CA THR A 57 14.34 -10.86 6.45
C THR A 57 13.67 -9.94 5.43
N PHE A 58 14.40 -9.56 4.38
CA PHE A 58 13.91 -8.75 3.27
C PHE A 58 14.11 -9.49 1.94
N PRO A 59 13.10 -10.25 1.47
CA PRO A 59 13.17 -10.95 0.19
C PRO A 59 13.17 -9.97 -0.99
N GLY A 60 13.43 -10.47 -2.19
CA GLY A 60 13.19 -9.72 -3.42
C GLY A 60 11.72 -9.37 -3.63
N PRO A 61 11.42 -8.38 -4.49
CA PRO A 61 10.05 -8.14 -4.88
C PRO A 61 9.52 -9.43 -5.52
N LEU A 62 8.39 -9.92 -5.02
CA LEU A 62 7.66 -10.95 -5.74
C LEU A 62 7.10 -10.29 -7.00
N VAL A 63 7.38 -10.89 -8.15
CA VAL A 63 6.90 -10.45 -9.46
C VAL A 63 6.19 -11.63 -10.07
N LEU A 64 4.87 -11.59 -10.13
CA LEU A 64 4.02 -12.56 -10.83
C LEU A 64 3.63 -12.00 -12.21
N PRO A 65 3.01 -12.81 -13.09
CA PRO A 65 2.40 -12.29 -14.31
C PRO A 65 1.41 -11.15 -14.00
N ASP A 66 1.39 -10.15 -14.87
CA ASP A 66 0.56 -8.93 -14.80
C ASP A 66 0.80 -8.00 -13.59
N ASP A 67 1.75 -8.34 -12.71
CA ASP A 67 2.18 -7.45 -11.64
C ASP A 67 2.87 -6.21 -12.23
N GLU A 68 2.86 -5.10 -11.50
CA GLU A 68 3.42 -3.82 -11.96
C GLU A 68 4.85 -3.95 -12.52
N LEU A 69 5.76 -4.63 -11.80
CA LEU A 69 7.15 -4.81 -12.25
C LEU A 69 7.29 -5.78 -13.43
N ALA A 70 6.24 -6.55 -13.77
CA ALA A 70 6.18 -7.32 -15.01
C ALA A 70 5.68 -6.46 -16.19
N MET A 71 4.80 -5.48 -15.91
CA MET A 71 4.25 -4.56 -16.92
C MET A 71 5.19 -3.38 -17.21
N ASP A 72 5.87 -2.87 -16.19
CA ASP A 72 6.90 -1.83 -16.24
C ASP A 72 8.23 -2.35 -15.63
N PRO A 73 8.99 -3.18 -16.37
CA PRO A 73 10.24 -3.76 -15.88
C PRO A 73 11.38 -2.73 -15.76
N ASP A 74 11.19 -1.52 -16.28
CA ASP A 74 12.20 -0.47 -16.30
C ASP A 74 12.16 0.43 -15.05
N ASP A 75 11.18 0.25 -14.14
CA ASP A 75 11.13 0.99 -12.87
C ASP A 75 12.42 0.76 -12.05
N GLN A 76 13.20 1.83 -11.91
CA GLN A 76 14.46 1.83 -11.16
C GLN A 76 14.26 2.20 -9.68
N GLY A 77 13.05 2.65 -9.32
CA GLY A 77 12.71 3.29 -8.07
C GLY A 77 13.64 4.45 -7.73
N HIS A 78 13.54 4.95 -6.51
CA HIS A 78 14.38 6.04 -6.04
C HIS A 78 15.40 5.57 -4.98
N PRO A 79 16.72 5.71 -5.18
CA PRO A 79 17.69 5.49 -4.11
C PRO A 79 17.63 6.61 -3.05
N PHE A 80 18.14 6.34 -1.85
CA PHE A 80 18.13 7.29 -0.72
C PHE A 80 18.85 8.60 -1.06
N LYS A 81 20.02 8.53 -1.71
CA LYS A 81 20.75 9.73 -2.14
C LYS A 81 19.90 10.65 -3.01
N GLU A 82 19.30 10.10 -4.06
CA GLU A 82 18.49 10.91 -4.99
C GLU A 82 17.26 11.49 -4.29
N TRP A 83 16.63 10.71 -3.42
CA TRP A 83 15.55 11.21 -2.57
C TRP A 83 16.02 12.36 -1.66
N CYS A 84 17.25 12.34 -1.13
CA CYS A 84 17.81 13.47 -0.39
C CYS A 84 18.16 14.67 -1.29
N ASP A 85 18.64 14.43 -2.51
CA ASP A 85 19.08 15.48 -3.45
C ASP A 85 17.89 16.25 -4.03
N ARG A 86 16.71 15.62 -4.13
CA ARG A 86 15.42 16.28 -4.42
C ARG A 86 15.08 17.20 -3.24
N GLY A 87 15.69 18.38 -3.27
CA GLY A 87 15.58 19.38 -2.21
C GLY A 87 14.15 19.81 -1.92
N SER A 88 13.95 20.46 -0.77
CA SER A 88 12.62 20.82 -0.24
C SER A 88 11.81 21.85 -1.03
N LYS A 89 12.33 22.32 -2.16
CA LYS A 89 11.74 23.45 -2.91
C LYS A 89 10.91 23.04 -4.12
N ASP A 90 11.14 21.87 -4.73
CA ASP A 90 10.45 21.51 -5.98
C ASP A 90 9.79 20.11 -5.99
N GLU A 91 10.26 19.14 -5.18
CA GLU A 91 9.75 17.74 -5.31
C GLU A 91 9.53 16.97 -3.99
N ARG A 92 10.13 17.40 -2.87
CA ARG A 92 10.05 16.69 -1.57
C ARG A 92 9.55 17.59 -0.46
N ASN A 93 8.57 17.11 0.31
CA ASN A 93 8.01 17.86 1.43
C ASN A 93 8.74 17.51 2.74
N GLU A 94 9.44 18.50 3.30
CA GLU A 94 10.10 18.35 4.60
C GLU A 94 9.10 18.35 5.76
N VAL A 95 9.31 17.43 6.69
CA VAL A 95 8.63 17.50 7.99
C VAL A 95 9.25 18.63 8.80
N THR A 96 8.44 19.59 9.21
CA THR A 96 8.91 20.77 9.96
C THR A 96 8.13 20.89 11.27
N THR A 97 8.60 21.74 12.19
CA THR A 97 7.86 22.03 13.43
C THR A 97 6.46 22.61 13.16
N GLN A 98 6.25 23.22 11.98
CA GLN A 98 4.98 23.81 11.55
C GLN A 98 4.11 22.82 10.75
N LYS A 99 4.71 21.84 10.06
CA LYS A 99 4.01 20.87 9.19
C LYS A 99 4.40 19.45 9.62
N LYS A 100 3.67 18.92 10.59
CA LYS A 100 4.00 17.66 11.29
C LYS A 100 2.82 16.73 11.56
N THR A 101 1.66 17.06 11.00
CA THR A 101 0.40 16.34 11.30
C THR A 101 -0.15 15.70 10.03
N ILE A 102 -0.46 14.41 10.08
CA ILE A 102 -1.19 13.71 9.03
C ILE A 102 -2.67 13.75 9.37
N TYR A 103 -3.48 14.25 8.44
CA TYR A 103 -4.93 14.35 8.60
C TYR A 103 -5.62 13.27 7.78
N VAL A 104 -6.51 12.51 8.40
CA VAL A 104 -7.38 11.55 7.73
C VAL A 104 -8.79 12.14 7.64
N ILE A 105 -9.25 12.44 6.42
CA ILE A 105 -10.60 12.93 6.15
C ILE A 105 -11.52 11.73 5.94
N SER A 106 -12.64 11.70 6.66
CA SER A 106 -13.68 10.68 6.51
C SER A 106 -14.38 10.76 5.14
N PRO A 107 -15.01 9.68 4.68
CA PRO A 107 -15.82 9.70 3.46
C PRO A 107 -16.81 10.88 3.45
N PRO A 108 -16.95 11.61 2.32
CA PRO A 108 -17.86 12.74 2.27
C PRO A 108 -19.30 12.32 2.57
N THR A 109 -20.01 13.17 3.29
CA THR A 109 -21.37 12.87 3.74
C THR A 109 -22.37 12.91 2.59
N ILE A 110 -23.36 12.02 2.64
CA ILE A 110 -24.46 11.97 1.68
C ILE A 110 -25.68 12.57 2.38
N PRO A 111 -26.11 13.79 2.03
CA PRO A 111 -27.31 14.40 2.59
C PRO A 111 -28.57 13.78 1.98
N SER A 112 -29.73 14.00 2.60
CA SER A 112 -30.98 13.31 2.24
C SER A 112 -31.42 13.55 0.78
N GLU A 113 -31.10 14.71 0.20
CA GLU A 113 -31.38 14.98 -1.22
C GLU A 113 -30.55 14.14 -2.19
N MET A 114 -29.43 13.57 -1.74
CA MET A 114 -28.53 12.73 -2.55
C MET A 114 -28.74 11.23 -2.32
N GLU A 115 -29.51 10.81 -1.32
CA GLU A 115 -29.69 9.40 -0.94
C GLU A 115 -30.14 8.52 -2.11
N GLU A 116 -31.14 8.96 -2.88
CA GLU A 116 -31.64 8.17 -4.01
C GLU A 116 -30.66 8.21 -5.20
N THR A 117 -30.00 9.35 -5.43
CA THR A 117 -29.02 9.51 -6.52
C THR A 117 -27.80 8.62 -6.31
N MET A 118 -27.29 8.55 -5.08
CA MET A 118 -26.07 7.84 -4.70
C MET A 118 -26.34 6.48 -4.06
N LYS A 119 -27.58 5.99 -4.23
CA LYS A 119 -28.05 4.73 -3.65
C LYS A 119 -27.19 3.56 -4.10
N ASP A 120 -26.69 2.82 -3.13
CA ASP A 120 -25.88 1.62 -3.32
C ASP A 120 -24.56 1.84 -4.12
N TRP A 121 -24.09 3.08 -4.30
CA TRP A 121 -22.79 3.32 -4.97
C TRP A 121 -21.62 2.70 -4.20
N HIS A 122 -21.74 2.60 -2.87
CA HIS A 122 -20.77 1.96 -1.98
C HIS A 122 -20.89 0.42 -1.95
N LYS A 123 -21.87 -0.17 -2.65
CA LYS A 123 -22.12 -1.62 -2.63
C LYS A 123 -21.57 -2.28 -3.89
N PRO A 124 -20.74 -3.33 -3.76
CA PRO A 124 -20.33 -4.15 -4.88
C PRO A 124 -21.50 -4.77 -5.63
N VAL A 125 -21.38 -4.82 -6.95
CA VAL A 125 -22.29 -5.55 -7.85
C VAL A 125 -21.69 -6.93 -8.11
N LEU A 126 -22.36 -7.97 -7.60
CA LEU A 126 -21.90 -9.36 -7.73
C LEU A 126 -22.65 -10.10 -8.86
N PRO A 127 -21.99 -11.05 -9.56
CA PRO A 127 -22.66 -11.95 -10.49
C PRO A 127 -23.77 -12.76 -9.82
N ARG A 128 -24.81 -13.12 -10.58
CA ARG A 128 -25.96 -13.91 -10.08
C ARG A 128 -25.55 -15.27 -9.48
N SER A 129 -24.45 -15.87 -9.95
CA SER A 129 -23.93 -17.16 -9.46
C SER A 129 -23.31 -17.10 -8.06
N THR A 130 -22.85 -15.92 -7.62
CA THR A 130 -22.21 -15.70 -6.32
C THR A 130 -23.12 -15.00 -5.31
N ALA A 131 -24.37 -14.73 -5.69
CA ALA A 131 -25.32 -13.92 -4.93
C ALA A 131 -25.83 -14.59 -3.63
N SER A 132 -25.67 -15.91 -3.46
CA SER A 132 -26.17 -16.65 -2.29
C SER A 132 -25.39 -16.39 -0.98
N GLY A 133 -24.43 -15.47 -0.99
CA GLY A 133 -23.69 -15.02 0.20
C GLY A 133 -23.85 -13.52 0.53
N LEU A 134 -24.72 -12.79 -0.18
CA LEU A 134 -24.81 -11.32 -0.12
C LEU A 134 -25.08 -10.76 1.28
N ASP A 135 -25.91 -11.43 2.08
CA ASP A 135 -26.35 -10.96 3.40
C ASP A 135 -25.21 -10.92 4.45
N LYS A 136 -24.01 -11.42 4.10
CA LYS A 136 -22.82 -11.40 4.95
C LYS A 136 -21.90 -10.20 4.72
N TRP A 137 -22.11 -9.39 3.68
CA TRP A 137 -21.14 -8.40 3.19
C TRP A 137 -21.52 -6.95 3.45
N THR A 138 -22.67 -6.69 4.06
CA THR A 138 -23.16 -5.36 4.46
C THR A 138 -22.48 -4.86 5.74
N SER A 139 -21.18 -5.10 5.90
CA SER A 139 -20.41 -4.46 6.95
C SER A 139 -20.35 -2.96 6.67
N ALA A 140 -20.47 -2.18 7.74
CA ALA A 140 -20.03 -0.80 7.72
C ALA A 140 -18.56 -0.75 7.26
N SER A 141 -18.22 0.28 6.48
CA SER A 141 -16.85 0.53 6.00
C SER A 141 -15.82 0.46 7.14
N PRO A 142 -14.55 0.17 6.84
CA PRO A 142 -13.48 0.16 7.84
C PRO A 142 -13.51 1.39 8.73
N GLN A 143 -13.37 1.20 10.04
CA GLN A 143 -13.46 2.30 10.98
C GLN A 143 -12.23 3.20 10.87
N VAL A 144 -12.45 4.50 10.78
CA VAL A 144 -11.36 5.49 10.68
C VAL A 144 -10.45 5.44 11.92
N SER A 145 -11.00 5.14 13.11
CA SER A 145 -10.22 5.02 14.36
C SER A 145 -9.13 3.94 14.30
N ASP A 146 -9.42 2.82 13.63
CA ASP A 146 -8.48 1.71 13.49
C ASP A 146 -7.34 2.12 12.56
N LEU A 147 -7.68 2.84 11.48
CA LEU A 147 -6.70 3.38 10.54
C LEU A 147 -5.78 4.41 11.21
N LEU A 148 -6.34 5.33 12.01
CA LEU A 148 -5.53 6.28 12.78
C LEU A 148 -4.54 5.57 13.68
N SER A 149 -4.97 4.48 14.35
CA SER A 149 -4.11 3.72 15.26
C SER A 149 -2.98 3.02 14.50
N TYR A 150 -3.28 2.40 13.35
CA TYR A 150 -2.26 1.81 12.48
C TYR A 150 -1.26 2.84 11.96
N LEU A 151 -1.75 3.95 11.42
CA LEU A 151 -0.91 5.00 10.83
C LEU A 151 -0.02 5.70 11.87
N ARG A 152 -0.47 5.86 13.12
CA ARG A 152 0.37 6.37 14.21
C ARG A 152 1.56 5.45 14.48
N GLY A 153 1.36 4.14 14.40
CA GLY A 153 2.47 3.19 14.49
C GLY A 153 3.35 3.22 13.26
N PHE A 154 2.76 3.23 12.07
CA PHE A 154 3.49 3.14 10.82
C PHE A 154 4.39 4.37 10.60
N TYR A 155 3.85 5.56 10.86
CA TYR A 155 4.49 6.86 10.75
C TYR A 155 4.94 7.43 12.10
N HIS A 156 5.22 6.59 13.10
CA HIS A 156 5.75 7.02 14.40
C HIS A 156 6.91 8.02 14.23
N PRO A 157 7.03 9.11 15.00
CA PRO A 157 6.14 9.59 16.06
C PRO A 157 5.14 10.64 15.57
N MET A 158 4.78 10.66 14.29
CA MET A 158 3.91 11.70 13.75
C MET A 158 2.55 11.74 14.43
N GLU A 159 2.04 12.95 14.56
CA GLU A 159 0.64 13.14 14.94
C GLU A 159 -0.24 12.75 13.75
N VAL A 160 -1.10 11.75 13.95
CA VAL A 160 -2.13 11.36 12.97
C VAL A 160 -3.50 11.57 13.61
N ILE A 161 -4.34 12.39 12.99
CA ILE A 161 -5.66 12.75 13.53
C ILE A 161 -6.75 12.65 12.48
N GLN A 162 -7.97 12.38 12.95
CA GLN A 162 -9.15 12.52 12.11
C GLN A 162 -9.38 14.01 11.87
N SER A 163 -9.54 14.37 10.61
CA SER A 163 -9.81 15.75 10.22
C SER A 163 -11.21 16.19 10.65
N PRO A 164 -11.38 17.42 11.15
CA PRO A 164 -12.72 18.00 11.38
C PRO A 164 -13.38 18.46 10.08
N LEU A 165 -12.69 18.37 8.95
CA LEU A 165 -13.19 18.77 7.64
C LEU A 165 -14.25 17.77 7.14
N THR A 166 -15.49 18.24 7.01
CA THR A 166 -16.60 17.46 6.47
C THR A 166 -16.95 17.93 5.07
N PHE A 167 -16.61 17.11 4.07
CA PHE A 167 -17.05 17.30 2.69
C PHE A 167 -18.45 16.70 2.53
N THR A 168 -19.25 17.25 1.61
CA THR A 168 -20.65 16.84 1.42
C THR A 168 -20.97 16.69 -0.06
N TRP A 169 -21.54 15.56 -0.45
CA TRP A 169 -22.02 15.38 -1.81
C TRP A 169 -23.26 16.24 -2.07
N ARG A 170 -23.35 16.87 -3.24
CA ARG A 170 -24.45 17.75 -3.65
C ARG A 170 -24.90 17.43 -5.07
N SER A 171 -26.11 17.86 -5.41
CA SER A 171 -26.54 17.87 -6.81
C SER A 171 -25.77 18.93 -7.59
N TRP A 172 -25.29 18.60 -8.78
CA TRP A 172 -24.66 19.57 -9.67
C TRP A 172 -25.71 20.27 -10.54
N LYS A 173 -25.66 21.61 -10.59
CA LYS A 173 -26.46 22.40 -11.53
C LYS A 173 -25.51 23.09 -12.49
N GLU A 174 -25.58 22.75 -13.77
CA GLU A 174 -24.72 23.36 -14.77
C GLU A 174 -24.90 24.88 -14.79
N PRO A 175 -23.79 25.65 -14.78
CA PRO A 175 -23.85 27.08 -15.03
C PRO A 175 -24.45 27.33 -16.42
N SER A 176 -25.42 28.24 -16.53
CA SER A 176 -26.25 28.52 -17.71
C SER A 176 -25.51 28.92 -19.01
N LYS A 177 -24.17 28.92 -19.03
CA LYS A 177 -23.34 29.36 -20.16
C LYS A 177 -22.42 28.29 -20.75
N ALA A 178 -22.38 27.07 -20.21
CA ALA A 178 -21.52 26.01 -20.74
C ALA A 178 -22.20 25.33 -21.96
N LYS A 179 -22.08 25.93 -23.15
CA LYS A 179 -22.25 25.17 -24.40
C LYS A 179 -20.99 24.37 -24.62
N SER A 180 -21.04 23.05 -24.47
CA SER A 180 -20.00 22.19 -25.05
C SER A 180 -20.58 21.01 -25.82
N ARG A 181 -19.96 20.81 -26.98
CA ARG A 181 -20.21 19.81 -28.01
C ARG A 181 -19.34 18.59 -27.72
N SER A 182 -19.93 17.41 -27.64
CA SER A 182 -19.34 16.16 -28.11
C SER A 182 -20.45 15.12 -28.22
N LYS A 183 -20.60 14.47 -29.39
CA LYS A 183 -21.63 13.45 -29.65
C LYS A 183 -21.14 12.02 -29.41
N THR A 184 -19.96 11.87 -28.81
CA THR A 184 -19.25 10.58 -28.73
C THR A 184 -18.68 10.24 -27.36
N ALA A 185 -18.85 11.09 -26.34
CA ALA A 185 -18.42 10.76 -24.98
C ALA A 185 -19.42 9.81 -24.27
N PRO A 186 -18.95 8.90 -23.41
CA PRO A 186 -19.81 8.10 -22.53
C PRO A 186 -20.78 9.00 -21.76
N LYS A 187 -21.96 8.49 -21.38
CA LYS A 187 -22.91 9.23 -20.54
C LYS A 187 -22.33 9.43 -19.13
N THR A 188 -21.50 10.45 -18.95
CA THR A 188 -20.96 10.87 -17.66
C THR A 188 -22.06 11.60 -16.88
N THR A 189 -22.33 11.14 -15.66
CA THR A 189 -23.17 11.85 -14.70
C THR A 189 -22.30 12.86 -13.94
N LYS A 190 -22.85 14.04 -13.63
CA LYS A 190 -22.14 15.06 -12.85
C LYS A 190 -22.81 15.24 -11.49
N ILE A 191 -22.00 15.21 -10.43
CA ILE A 191 -22.42 15.56 -9.07
C ILE A 191 -21.52 16.67 -8.52
N GLY A 192 -21.88 17.25 -7.38
CA GLY A 192 -21.10 18.27 -6.70
C GLY A 192 -20.40 17.72 -5.46
N LEU A 193 -19.20 18.19 -5.17
CA LEU A 193 -18.55 18.02 -3.88
C LEU A 193 -18.41 19.37 -3.20
N GLU A 194 -19.15 19.57 -2.10
CA GLU A 194 -19.12 20.79 -1.32
C GLU A 194 -17.98 20.75 -0.30
N THR A 195 -17.14 21.79 -0.32
CA THR A 195 -16.04 21.94 0.63
C THR A 195 -16.50 22.48 1.98
N PRO A 196 -15.91 22.06 3.11
CA PRO A 196 -16.19 22.61 4.43
C PRO A 196 -15.76 24.09 4.57
N GLY A 197 -16.31 24.77 5.57
CA GLY A 197 -15.99 26.17 5.86
C GLY A 197 -16.77 27.13 4.98
N LYS A 198 -16.11 27.80 4.02
CA LYS A 198 -16.78 28.65 3.02
C LYS A 198 -17.29 27.74 1.89
N PRO A 199 -18.59 27.43 1.78
CA PRO A 199 -19.04 26.38 0.87
C PRO A 199 -18.78 26.77 -0.58
N GLU A 200 -18.00 25.93 -1.25
CA GLU A 200 -17.75 25.94 -2.68
C GLU A 200 -18.05 24.53 -3.18
N VAL A 201 -18.75 24.41 -4.30
CA VAL A 201 -19.13 23.12 -4.88
C VAL A 201 -18.30 22.89 -6.12
N TYR A 202 -17.54 21.79 -6.13
CA TYR A 202 -16.70 21.37 -7.24
C TYR A 202 -17.48 20.38 -8.12
N GLU A 203 -17.35 20.48 -9.44
CA GLU A 203 -17.93 19.52 -10.38
C GLU A 203 -17.18 18.21 -10.28
N ILE A 204 -17.90 17.10 -10.08
CA ILE A 204 -17.32 15.77 -10.03
C ILE A 204 -17.96 14.91 -11.11
N ARG A 205 -17.13 14.40 -12.02
CA ARG A 205 -17.55 13.47 -13.06
C ARG A 205 -17.69 12.07 -12.46
N CYS A 206 -18.75 11.39 -12.86
CA CYS A 206 -19.01 10.01 -12.50
C CYS A 206 -19.42 9.22 -13.74
N ARG A 207 -19.06 7.94 -13.75
CA ARG A 207 -19.44 7.00 -14.83
C ARG A 207 -19.83 5.64 -14.26
N PRO A 208 -20.61 4.81 -14.97
CA PRO A 208 -20.73 3.39 -14.62
C PRO A 208 -19.36 2.70 -14.66
N SER A 209 -19.08 1.74 -13.78
CA SER A 209 -17.81 1.01 -13.84
C SER A 209 -17.68 0.18 -15.10
N LEU A 210 -16.50 0.18 -15.72
CA LEU A 210 -16.22 -0.58 -16.94
C LEU A 210 -16.35 -2.10 -16.73
N ASP A 211 -15.89 -2.59 -15.58
CA ASP A 211 -15.93 -4.00 -15.22
C ASP A 211 -17.26 -4.48 -14.60
N GLY A 212 -18.22 -3.55 -14.45
CA GLY A 212 -19.55 -3.81 -13.89
C GLY A 212 -19.56 -4.21 -12.41
N ARG A 213 -18.49 -3.94 -11.64
CA ARG A 213 -18.39 -4.27 -10.20
C ARG A 213 -18.87 -3.16 -9.29
N ALA A 214 -18.92 -1.92 -9.78
CA ALA A 214 -19.55 -0.80 -9.08
C ALA A 214 -20.75 -0.30 -9.89
N ARG A 215 -21.73 0.31 -9.20
CA ARG A 215 -22.81 0.98 -9.93
C ARG A 215 -22.31 2.23 -10.64
N MET A 216 -21.45 2.97 -9.96
CA MET A 216 -20.86 4.21 -10.40
C MET A 216 -19.45 4.33 -9.83
N GLN A 217 -18.57 4.97 -10.58
CA GLN A 217 -17.23 5.37 -10.22
C GLN A 217 -17.15 6.89 -10.18
N VAL A 218 -16.33 7.40 -9.28
CA VAL A 218 -16.05 8.83 -9.10
C VAL A 218 -14.69 9.15 -9.72
N GLN A 219 -14.62 10.25 -10.48
CA GLN A 219 -13.37 10.75 -11.04
C GLN A 219 -12.52 11.29 -9.89
N LEU A 220 -11.40 10.62 -9.67
CA LEU A 220 -10.43 10.90 -8.63
C LEU A 220 -9.79 12.30 -8.76
N GLU A 221 -9.45 12.77 -9.96
CA GLU A 221 -8.83 14.09 -10.15
C GLU A 221 -9.75 15.24 -9.74
N ASP A 222 -11.04 15.14 -10.06
CA ASP A 222 -12.03 16.18 -9.75
C ASP A 222 -12.20 16.35 -8.23
N VAL A 223 -12.04 15.26 -7.46
CA VAL A 223 -12.10 15.29 -5.99
C VAL A 223 -10.90 16.03 -5.42
N THR A 224 -9.70 15.83 -5.99
CA THR A 224 -8.45 16.43 -5.50
C THR A 224 -8.46 17.95 -5.54
N ASP A 225 -9.03 18.55 -6.57
CA ASP A 225 -9.17 20.00 -6.68
C ASP A 225 -9.94 20.58 -5.47
N ALA A 226 -10.99 19.88 -5.02
CA ALA A 226 -11.75 20.27 -3.84
C ALA A 226 -10.91 20.15 -2.56
N LEU A 227 -10.11 19.10 -2.40
CA LEU A 227 -9.24 18.91 -1.23
C LEU A 227 -8.16 20.00 -1.14
N LEU A 228 -7.50 20.30 -2.26
CA LEU A 228 -6.41 21.26 -2.31
C LEU A 228 -6.84 22.65 -1.82
N SER A 229 -8.11 23.02 -2.06
CA SER A 229 -8.68 24.28 -1.59
C SER A 229 -8.86 24.39 -0.06
N ARG A 230 -8.79 23.27 0.67
CA ARG A 230 -9.07 23.18 2.13
C ARG A 230 -7.95 22.54 2.96
N MET A 231 -6.73 22.44 2.44
CA MET A 231 -5.59 21.90 3.17
C MET A 231 -5.37 22.63 4.52
N PRO A 232 -5.35 21.92 5.66
CA PRO A 232 -4.95 22.51 6.94
C PRO A 232 -3.53 23.09 6.87
N LYS A 233 -3.31 24.24 7.52
CA LYS A 233 -2.04 24.97 7.42
C LYS A 233 -0.84 24.19 7.98
N ASP A 234 -1.09 23.40 9.01
CA ASP A 234 -0.12 22.57 9.73
C ASP A 234 -0.07 21.12 9.22
N ALA A 235 -0.89 20.78 8.22
CA ALA A 235 -0.85 19.46 7.62
C ALA A 235 0.52 19.22 6.99
N TYR A 236 1.16 18.13 7.42
CA TYR A 236 2.18 17.47 6.64
C TYR A 236 1.55 16.83 5.41
N ALA A 237 0.57 15.96 5.60
CA ALA A 237 -0.18 15.31 4.52
C ALA A 237 -1.66 15.18 4.89
N VAL A 238 -2.49 15.05 3.87
CA VAL A 238 -3.93 14.79 4.00
C VAL A 238 -4.27 13.57 3.16
N VAL A 239 -4.97 12.61 3.75
CA VAL A 239 -5.60 11.51 3.03
C VAL A 239 -7.11 11.58 3.19
N MET A 240 -7.85 11.62 2.09
CA MET A 240 -9.31 11.45 2.12
C MET A 240 -9.66 10.00 1.81
N LEU A 241 -10.49 9.42 2.66
CA LEU A 241 -11.11 8.14 2.41
C LEU A 241 -12.38 8.33 1.59
N THR A 242 -12.72 7.35 0.77
CA THR A 242 -14.03 7.25 0.12
C THR A 242 -14.50 5.80 0.12
N ASP A 243 -15.81 5.60 0.17
CA ASP A 243 -16.42 4.29 0.06
C ASP A 243 -16.91 3.99 -1.36
N PHE A 244 -16.64 4.90 -2.29
CA PHE A 244 -17.00 4.75 -3.69
C PHE A 244 -15.81 4.30 -4.52
N ASP A 245 -16.11 3.55 -5.57
CA ASP A 245 -15.12 3.17 -6.56
C ASP A 245 -14.59 4.40 -7.31
N LEU A 246 -13.30 4.37 -7.67
CA LEU A 246 -12.62 5.49 -8.31
C LEU A 246 -12.12 5.10 -9.71
N TYR A 247 -11.97 6.09 -10.57
CA TYR A 247 -11.24 5.98 -11.83
C TYR A 247 -10.41 7.25 -12.03
N GLU A 248 -9.37 7.15 -12.85
CA GLU A 248 -8.51 8.27 -13.20
C GLU A 248 -8.57 8.55 -14.70
N ASP A 249 -8.22 7.59 -15.54
CA ASP A 249 -8.32 7.75 -16.98
C ASP A 249 -9.55 7.06 -17.59
N GLU A 250 -9.90 7.46 -18.81
CA GLU A 250 -11.04 6.87 -19.52
C GLU A 250 -10.84 5.38 -19.82
N ASP A 251 -9.59 4.95 -19.97
CA ASP A 251 -9.21 3.57 -20.27
C ASP A 251 -8.96 2.71 -19.03
N ASP A 252 -8.85 3.33 -17.83
CA ASP A 252 -8.62 2.59 -16.58
C ASP A 252 -9.89 1.86 -16.15
N ASP A 253 -9.79 0.59 -15.74
CA ASP A 253 -10.95 -0.10 -15.18
C ASP A 253 -11.38 0.52 -13.84
N PHE A 254 -10.43 0.80 -12.94
CA PHE A 254 -10.59 1.50 -11.67
C PHE A 254 -9.23 1.90 -11.09
N THR A 255 -9.24 2.75 -10.07
CA THR A 255 -8.11 2.98 -9.17
C THR A 255 -8.54 2.82 -7.72
N VAL A 256 -7.66 2.32 -6.85
CA VAL A 256 -7.94 2.17 -5.41
C VAL A 256 -7.44 3.36 -4.61
N GLY A 257 -6.48 4.10 -5.14
CA GLY A 257 -5.91 5.25 -4.49
C GLY A 257 -4.91 5.95 -5.39
N ARG A 258 -4.67 7.22 -5.10
CA ARG A 258 -3.61 8.02 -5.73
C ARG A 258 -3.12 9.09 -4.79
N SER A 259 -1.87 9.46 -4.99
CA SER A 259 -1.20 10.52 -4.25
C SER A 259 -0.56 11.54 -5.16
N TRP A 260 -0.79 12.81 -4.87
CA TRP A 260 -0.04 13.93 -5.41
C TRP A 260 1.01 14.32 -4.38
N GLY A 261 2.10 13.56 -4.36
CA GLY A 261 3.12 13.62 -3.30
C GLY A 261 3.65 15.02 -3.02
N GLY A 262 3.92 15.81 -4.08
CA GLY A 262 4.32 17.21 -3.97
C GLY A 262 3.26 18.11 -3.33
N SER A 263 1.99 17.85 -3.61
CA SER A 263 0.84 18.58 -3.04
C SER A 263 0.42 18.08 -1.66
N ARG A 264 0.95 16.92 -1.23
CA ARG A 264 0.72 16.28 0.08
C ARG A 264 -0.73 15.84 0.29
N VAL A 265 -1.34 15.38 -0.80
CA VAL A 265 -2.73 14.91 -0.83
C VAL A 265 -2.77 13.50 -1.38
N SER A 266 -3.57 12.66 -0.74
CA SER A 266 -3.92 11.32 -1.19
C SER A 266 -5.43 11.13 -1.11
N ILE A 267 -5.98 10.32 -2.02
CA ILE A 267 -7.36 9.86 -1.97
C ILE A 267 -7.32 8.34 -2.04
N VAL A 268 -8.01 7.65 -1.13
CA VAL A 268 -8.03 6.18 -1.09
C VAL A 268 -9.46 5.66 -0.96
N SER A 269 -9.82 4.74 -1.84
CA SER A 269 -11.10 4.04 -1.82
C SER A 269 -11.02 2.75 -1.02
N SER A 270 -12.00 2.53 -0.15
CA SER A 270 -12.21 1.24 0.51
C SER A 270 -12.93 0.24 -0.40
N PHE A 271 -13.58 0.68 -1.48
CA PHE A 271 -14.59 -0.09 -2.23
C PHE A 271 -14.07 -1.44 -2.75
N ARG A 272 -12.92 -1.41 -3.45
CA ARG A 272 -12.34 -2.58 -4.11
C ARG A 272 -11.72 -3.59 -3.14
N TYR A 273 -11.54 -3.18 -1.88
CA TYR A 273 -11.13 -4.06 -0.79
C TYR A 273 -12.32 -4.69 -0.05
N ASN A 274 -13.56 -4.47 -0.49
CA ASN A 274 -14.68 -5.21 0.07
C ASN A 274 -14.50 -6.71 -0.23
N PRO A 275 -14.46 -7.62 0.76
CA PRO A 275 -14.11 -9.00 0.49
C PRO A 275 -15.19 -9.80 -0.25
N ALA A 276 -16.34 -9.19 -0.56
CA ALA A 276 -17.31 -9.68 -1.53
C ALA A 276 -16.73 -9.73 -2.96
N LEU A 277 -15.76 -8.87 -3.27
CA LEU A 277 -15.10 -8.80 -4.58
C LEU A 277 -13.94 -9.79 -4.73
N ASP A 278 -13.50 -10.44 -3.65
CA ASP A 278 -12.28 -11.28 -3.68
C ASP A 278 -12.33 -12.38 -4.74
N ALA A 279 -13.49 -13.05 -4.91
CA ALA A 279 -13.64 -14.08 -5.92
C ALA A 279 -13.56 -13.51 -7.35
N ALA A 280 -14.11 -12.32 -7.58
CA ALA A 280 -14.08 -11.65 -8.88
C ALA A 280 -12.68 -11.10 -9.20
N ALA A 281 -11.93 -10.70 -8.19
CA ALA A 281 -10.56 -10.20 -8.31
C ALA A 281 -9.48 -11.30 -8.28
N GLY A 282 -9.88 -12.59 -8.26
CA GLY A 282 -8.94 -13.71 -8.22
C GLY A 282 -8.10 -13.79 -6.94
N ILE A 283 -8.60 -13.23 -5.82
CA ILE A 283 -7.86 -13.19 -4.55
C ILE A 283 -7.89 -14.56 -3.88
N ASP A 284 -6.73 -15.21 -3.82
CA ASP A 284 -6.49 -16.36 -2.95
C ASP A 284 -6.01 -15.90 -1.57
N ARG A 285 -6.95 -15.75 -0.63
CA ARG A 285 -6.66 -15.34 0.76
C ARG A 285 -5.61 -16.22 1.45
N ALA A 286 -5.42 -17.48 1.02
CA ALA A 286 -4.42 -18.35 1.63
C ALA A 286 -2.98 -17.95 1.26
N HIS A 287 -2.81 -17.25 0.14
CA HIS A 287 -1.51 -16.85 -0.44
C HIS A 287 -1.37 -15.32 -0.58
N MET A 288 -2.03 -14.58 0.33
CA MET A 288 -1.72 -13.17 0.57
C MET A 288 -0.47 -13.05 1.43
N TRP A 289 0.14 -11.88 1.52
CA TRP A 289 1.35 -11.71 2.33
C TRP A 289 1.13 -12.21 3.78
N PRO A 290 2.05 -13.01 4.36
CA PRO A 290 3.38 -13.38 3.86
C PRO A 290 3.41 -14.64 2.98
N ASN A 291 2.29 -15.35 2.84
CA ASN A 291 2.18 -16.60 2.10
C ASN A 291 2.22 -16.42 0.57
N SER A 292 2.18 -15.19 0.07
CA SER A 292 2.43 -14.85 -1.34
C SER A 292 3.77 -15.38 -1.84
N HIS A 293 4.76 -15.49 -0.94
CA HIS A 293 6.06 -16.09 -1.25
C HIS A 293 6.05 -17.62 -1.35
N CYS A 294 4.92 -18.31 -1.16
CA CYS A 294 4.87 -19.77 -1.20
C CYS A 294 5.27 -20.31 -2.57
N LYS A 295 6.30 -21.17 -2.62
CA LYS A 295 6.82 -21.72 -3.88
C LYS A 295 5.75 -22.41 -4.71
N ALA A 296 4.91 -23.24 -4.09
CA ALA A 296 3.88 -23.98 -4.80
C ALA A 296 2.81 -23.06 -5.42
N PHE A 297 2.50 -21.94 -4.76
CA PHE A 297 1.61 -20.92 -5.27
C PHE A 297 2.28 -20.16 -6.42
N VAL A 298 3.48 -19.60 -6.20
CA VAL A 298 4.21 -18.83 -7.21
C VAL A 298 4.45 -19.65 -8.48
N ASP A 299 4.89 -20.91 -8.35
CA ASP A 299 5.08 -21.80 -9.50
C ASP A 299 3.78 -22.06 -10.27
N LYS A 300 2.63 -22.11 -9.58
CA LYS A 300 1.33 -22.31 -10.20
C LYS A 300 0.91 -21.06 -10.98
N GLU A 301 1.04 -19.87 -10.38
CA GLU A 301 0.70 -18.61 -11.04
C GLU A 301 1.58 -18.38 -12.29
N CYS A 302 2.89 -18.65 -12.20
CA CYS A 302 3.80 -18.53 -13.35
C CYS A 302 3.50 -19.56 -14.46
N ARG A 303 3.01 -20.76 -14.11
CA ARG A 303 2.65 -21.78 -15.12
C ARG A 303 1.34 -21.45 -15.82
N ALA A 304 0.34 -20.95 -15.09
CA ALA A 304 -0.95 -20.61 -15.67
C ALA A 304 -0.82 -19.60 -16.81
N ALA A 305 0.01 -18.57 -16.63
CA ALA A 305 0.29 -17.59 -17.68
C ALA A 305 0.97 -18.19 -18.93
N ASN A 306 1.90 -19.13 -18.74
CA ASN A 306 2.60 -19.79 -19.85
C ASN A 306 1.71 -20.75 -20.66
N GLU A 307 0.58 -21.20 -20.12
CA GLU A 307 -0.41 -22.01 -20.84
C GLU A 307 -1.37 -21.13 -21.67
N GLU A 308 -1.51 -19.85 -21.33
CA GLU A 308 -2.35 -18.88 -22.04
C GLU A 308 -1.60 -18.15 -23.18
N GLU A 309 -0.27 -18.04 -23.10
CA GLU A 309 0.58 -17.51 -24.20
C GLU A 309 1.77 -18.44 -24.53
N PRO A 310 1.95 -18.89 -25.79
CA PRO A 310 3.11 -19.68 -26.18
C PRO A 310 4.36 -18.79 -26.33
N SER A 311 5.12 -18.61 -25.25
CA SER A 311 6.43 -17.97 -25.29
C SER A 311 7.52 -18.88 -25.86
N THR A 312 8.29 -18.37 -26.84
CA THR A 312 9.36 -19.09 -27.57
C THR A 312 10.77 -18.95 -26.99
N LYS A 313 10.96 -18.53 -25.73
CA LYS A 313 12.31 -18.34 -25.17
C LYS A 313 12.60 -19.34 -24.04
N ARG A 314 13.57 -20.23 -24.30
CA ARG A 314 14.24 -21.03 -23.27
C ARG A 314 15.38 -20.21 -22.69
N THR A 315 15.35 -19.94 -21.38
CA THR A 315 16.39 -19.18 -20.69
C THR A 315 17.11 -20.00 -19.61
N LYS A 316 18.30 -19.52 -19.27
CA LYS A 316 19.43 -20.22 -18.65
C LYS A 316 19.33 -20.09 -17.12
N LYS A 317 19.46 -21.19 -16.38
CA LYS A 317 19.43 -21.22 -14.90
C LYS A 317 20.42 -20.20 -14.29
N SER A 318 19.90 -19.29 -13.48
CA SER A 318 20.65 -18.50 -12.51
C SER A 318 21.17 -19.38 -11.36
N ASP A 319 22.42 -19.16 -10.92
CA ASP A 319 23.15 -19.97 -9.95
C ASP A 319 22.86 -19.63 -8.46
N ASN A 320 21.96 -18.68 -8.16
CA ASN A 320 21.50 -18.43 -6.78
C ASN A 320 20.13 -19.09 -6.53
N GLU A 321 19.97 -19.76 -5.39
CA GLU A 321 18.67 -20.36 -4.99
C GLU A 321 17.64 -19.25 -4.70
N ALA A 322 16.78 -18.93 -5.68
CA ALA A 322 15.70 -17.95 -5.57
C ALA A 322 14.59 -18.35 -4.58
N TYR A 323 14.60 -19.59 -4.10
CA TYR A 323 13.65 -20.15 -3.14
C TYR A 323 14.34 -21.19 -2.26
N GLY A 324 13.78 -21.45 -1.08
CA GLY A 324 14.32 -22.47 -0.17
C GLY A 324 13.38 -22.78 0.98
N LYS A 325 13.85 -23.58 1.93
CA LYS A 325 13.17 -23.77 3.22
C LYS A 325 13.66 -22.65 4.18
N PRO A 326 12.75 -21.90 4.84
CA PRO A 326 13.17 -20.89 5.79
C PRO A 326 14.01 -21.48 6.93
N PRO A 327 15.14 -20.85 7.29
CA PRO A 327 15.82 -21.07 8.56
C PRO A 327 14.88 -20.90 9.76
N ALA A 328 15.22 -21.50 10.91
CA ALA A 328 14.38 -21.45 12.11
C ALA A 328 14.22 -20.03 12.68
N ASP A 329 15.20 -19.16 12.47
CA ASP A 329 15.29 -17.77 12.92
C ASP A 329 14.91 -16.74 11.83
N ALA A 330 14.41 -17.21 10.68
CA ALA A 330 14.00 -16.35 9.57
C ALA A 330 12.72 -15.56 9.89
N ALA A 331 12.77 -14.24 9.71
CA ALA A 331 11.60 -13.37 9.93
C ALA A 331 10.43 -13.70 8.99
N LEU A 332 10.71 -13.93 7.69
CA LEU A 332 9.68 -14.37 6.73
C LEU A 332 9.12 -15.76 7.09
N GLY A 333 9.97 -16.66 7.58
CA GLY A 333 9.55 -17.99 8.05
C GLY A 333 8.59 -17.90 9.24
N ALA A 334 8.93 -17.08 10.23
CA ALA A 334 8.09 -16.80 11.39
C ALA A 334 6.74 -16.19 10.99
N ALA A 335 6.75 -15.22 10.06
CA ALA A 335 5.55 -14.60 9.51
C ALA A 335 4.60 -15.64 8.90
N VAL A 336 5.11 -16.53 8.05
CA VAL A 336 4.32 -17.62 7.42
C VAL A 336 3.74 -18.56 8.46
N GLN A 337 4.50 -18.93 9.49
CA GLN A 337 3.98 -19.80 10.56
C GLN A 337 2.88 -19.12 11.38
N ALA A 338 3.02 -17.83 11.69
CA ALA A 338 2.01 -17.07 12.41
C ALA A 338 0.72 -16.92 11.59
N ALA A 339 0.83 -16.48 10.33
CA ALA A 339 -0.33 -16.36 9.43
C ALA A 339 -1.06 -17.70 9.24
N LYS A 340 -0.34 -18.82 9.17
CA LYS A 340 -0.92 -20.17 9.00
C LYS A 340 -1.72 -20.66 10.22
N LYS A 341 -1.41 -20.16 11.41
CA LYS A 341 -2.12 -20.47 12.66
C LYS A 341 -3.47 -19.74 12.74
N VAL A 342 -3.62 -18.62 12.05
CA VAL A 342 -4.89 -17.90 11.99
C VAL A 342 -5.94 -18.78 11.30
N PRO A 343 -7.12 -18.97 11.91
CA PRO A 343 -8.21 -19.70 11.29
C PRO A 343 -8.65 -19.10 9.95
N LYS A 344 -9.32 -19.89 9.12
CA LYS A 344 -9.90 -19.37 7.89
C LYS A 344 -11.00 -18.36 8.25
N LEU A 345 -10.88 -17.14 7.74
CA LEU A 345 -11.87 -16.08 7.92
C LEU A 345 -13.24 -16.52 7.37
N ALA A 346 -14.26 -16.53 8.23
CA ALA A 346 -15.58 -17.06 7.94
C ALA A 346 -16.73 -16.15 8.40
N THR A 347 -16.51 -15.36 9.45
CA THR A 347 -17.50 -14.44 10.00
C THR A 347 -17.43 -13.07 9.31
N ARG A 348 -18.51 -12.30 9.42
CA ARG A 348 -18.57 -10.94 8.88
C ARG A 348 -17.50 -10.03 9.48
N ASP A 349 -17.30 -10.11 10.80
CA ASP A 349 -16.41 -9.21 11.52
C ASP A 349 -14.93 -9.54 11.21
N GLU A 350 -14.58 -10.83 11.07
CA GLU A 350 -13.26 -11.26 10.58
C GLU A 350 -12.96 -10.73 9.18
N LEU A 351 -13.97 -10.74 8.30
CA LEU A 351 -13.83 -10.23 6.94
C LEU A 351 -13.75 -8.70 6.90
N ALA A 352 -14.43 -8.01 7.81
CA ALA A 352 -14.29 -6.57 8.00
C ALA A 352 -12.89 -6.18 8.52
N SER A 353 -12.32 -6.95 9.46
CA SER A 353 -10.94 -6.73 9.90
C SER A 353 -9.93 -6.97 8.77
N TYR A 354 -10.17 -7.95 7.91
CA TYR A 354 -9.34 -8.18 6.73
C TYR A 354 -9.49 -7.09 5.66
N TRP A 355 -10.71 -6.58 5.47
CA TRP A 355 -10.95 -5.39 4.64
C TRP A 355 -10.13 -4.19 5.15
N PHE A 356 -10.21 -3.91 6.45
CA PHE A 356 -9.42 -2.87 7.09
C PHE A 356 -7.91 -3.05 6.86
N ALA A 357 -7.38 -4.26 7.04
CA ALA A 357 -5.95 -4.51 6.89
C ALA A 357 -5.42 -4.13 5.50
N ARG A 358 -6.17 -4.45 4.44
CA ARG A 358 -5.84 -4.06 3.07
C ARG A 358 -5.84 -2.54 2.91
N LEU A 359 -6.92 -1.88 3.33
CA LEU A 359 -7.01 -0.42 3.29
C LEU A 359 -5.85 0.25 4.03
N ALA A 360 -5.48 -0.27 5.20
CA ALA A 360 -4.41 0.28 6.02
C ALA A 360 -3.04 0.24 5.29
N VAL A 361 -2.73 -0.87 4.63
CA VAL A 361 -1.49 -1.03 3.85
C VAL A 361 -1.45 -0.07 2.67
N THR A 362 -2.54 0.05 1.92
CA THR A 362 -2.63 0.97 0.77
C THR A 362 -2.57 2.43 1.20
N VAL A 363 -3.26 2.82 2.28
CA VAL A 363 -3.15 4.19 2.81
C VAL A 363 -1.71 4.48 3.25
N SER A 364 -1.01 3.50 3.82
CA SER A 364 0.43 3.65 4.11
C SER A 364 1.26 3.80 2.84
N HIS A 365 0.97 3.08 1.77
CA HIS A 365 1.63 3.26 0.47
C HIS A 365 1.44 4.69 -0.05
N GLU A 366 0.19 5.16 -0.13
CA GLU A 366 -0.15 6.49 -0.64
C GLU A 366 0.47 7.62 0.18
N LEU A 367 0.42 7.53 1.50
CA LEU A 367 1.11 8.49 2.36
C LEU A 367 2.62 8.46 2.14
N GLY A 368 3.22 7.32 1.76
CA GLY A 368 4.63 7.20 1.41
C GLY A 368 5.00 8.10 0.23
N HIS A 369 4.12 8.22 -0.77
CA HIS A 369 4.30 9.19 -1.86
C HIS A 369 4.29 10.65 -1.37
N CYS A 370 3.53 10.98 -0.32
CA CYS A 370 3.59 12.31 0.31
C CYS A 370 4.94 12.61 0.98
N PHE A 371 5.71 11.57 1.37
CA PHE A 371 7.11 11.68 1.78
C PHE A 371 8.10 11.72 0.60
N GLY A 372 7.61 11.77 -0.64
CA GLY A 372 8.41 11.80 -1.85
C GLY A 372 8.96 10.42 -2.25
N PHE A 373 8.40 9.33 -1.74
CA PHE A 373 8.78 7.99 -2.19
C PHE A 373 8.23 7.74 -3.59
N ALA A 374 9.02 7.12 -4.45
CA ALA A 374 8.48 6.44 -5.63
C ALA A 374 8.27 4.97 -5.32
N HIS A 375 7.76 4.24 -6.31
CA HIS A 375 7.73 2.79 -6.29
C HIS A 375 9.13 2.19 -6.03
N CYS A 376 9.15 1.00 -5.43
CA CYS A 376 10.34 0.36 -4.90
C CYS A 376 10.56 -1.03 -5.53
N PRO A 377 11.52 -1.18 -6.44
CA PRO A 377 11.85 -2.45 -7.10
C PRO A 377 12.94 -3.26 -6.38
N TYR A 378 13.44 -2.80 -5.23
CA TYR A 378 14.66 -3.36 -4.63
C TYR A 378 14.42 -4.63 -3.78
N TYR A 379 13.29 -4.68 -3.10
CA TYR A 379 12.89 -5.71 -2.12
C TYR A 379 11.37 -5.82 -2.13
N ALA A 380 10.83 -6.87 -1.50
CA ALA A 380 9.45 -6.82 -1.06
C ALA A 380 9.26 -5.58 -0.16
N CYS A 381 8.30 -4.71 -0.46
CA CYS A 381 8.15 -3.42 0.20
C CYS A 381 6.71 -2.93 0.04
N VAL A 382 6.15 -2.28 1.05
CA VAL A 382 4.83 -1.61 0.91
C VAL A 382 4.82 -0.58 -0.22
N MET A 383 5.98 0.02 -0.53
CA MET A 383 6.15 0.96 -1.64
C MET A 383 6.39 0.26 -3.00
N GLN A 384 6.18 -1.04 -3.14
CA GLN A 384 6.16 -1.63 -4.49
C GLN A 384 4.98 -1.07 -5.27
N GLY A 385 5.16 -0.78 -6.56
CA GLY A 385 4.03 -0.48 -7.43
C GLY A 385 3.12 -1.70 -7.56
N VAL A 386 1.82 -1.45 -7.67
CA VAL A 386 0.79 -2.48 -7.72
C VAL A 386 -0.20 -2.18 -8.84
N ASN A 387 -0.52 -3.19 -9.63
CA ASN A 387 -1.42 -3.08 -10.79
C ASN A 387 -2.78 -3.77 -10.53
N SER A 388 -2.99 -4.36 -9.34
CA SER A 388 -4.26 -4.99 -8.98
C SER A 388 -4.43 -5.11 -7.47
N VAL A 389 -5.68 -5.22 -7.01
CA VAL A 389 -5.98 -5.54 -5.60
C VAL A 389 -5.48 -6.91 -5.15
N ARG A 390 -5.27 -7.82 -6.10
CA ARG A 390 -4.64 -9.14 -5.85
C ARG A 390 -3.17 -8.93 -5.48
N GLN A 391 -2.45 -8.14 -6.26
CA GLN A 391 -1.04 -7.84 -6.01
C GLN A 391 -0.86 -6.99 -4.74
N ASP A 392 -1.74 -6.02 -4.50
CA ASP A 392 -1.73 -5.19 -3.28
C ASP A 392 -1.83 -6.02 -2.00
N GLY A 393 -2.66 -7.08 -1.99
CA GLY A 393 -2.69 -8.04 -0.87
C GLY A 393 -1.45 -8.93 -0.72
N GLN A 394 -0.55 -8.95 -1.70
CA GLN A 394 0.68 -9.75 -1.72
C GLN A 394 1.92 -8.96 -1.29
N VAL A 395 1.85 -7.63 -1.24
CA VAL A 395 2.93 -6.77 -0.73
C VAL A 395 3.01 -6.81 0.81
N PRO A 396 4.22 -6.67 1.39
CA PRO A 396 4.37 -6.64 2.84
C PRO A 396 3.85 -5.32 3.47
N PRO A 397 3.36 -5.34 4.72
CA PRO A 397 2.99 -4.14 5.48
C PRO A 397 4.20 -3.41 6.10
N TYR A 398 5.40 -3.53 5.50
CA TYR A 398 6.64 -2.91 6.00
C TYR A 398 7.38 -2.14 4.90
N LEU A 399 8.23 -1.21 5.32
CA LEU A 399 9.24 -0.59 4.46
C LEU A 399 10.49 -1.45 4.40
N CYS A 400 11.00 -1.69 3.19
CA CYS A 400 12.32 -2.31 3.04
C CYS A 400 13.43 -1.37 3.57
N PRO A 401 14.68 -1.83 3.72
CA PRO A 401 15.76 -1.03 4.31
C PRO A 401 16.01 0.32 3.61
N ILE A 402 15.78 0.40 2.29
CA ILE A 402 15.96 1.65 1.52
C ILE A 402 14.87 2.66 1.86
N CYS A 403 13.59 2.26 1.81
CA CYS A 403 12.49 3.17 2.15
C CYS A 403 12.44 3.47 3.65
N SER A 404 12.83 2.51 4.51
CA SER A 404 12.99 2.69 5.94
C SER A 404 14.07 3.74 6.25
N ALA A 405 15.22 3.72 5.55
CA ALA A 405 16.26 4.74 5.72
C ALA A 405 15.77 6.15 5.37
N LYS A 406 14.97 6.29 4.29
CA LYS A 406 14.34 7.57 3.91
C LYS A 406 13.36 8.05 4.98
N LEU A 407 12.46 7.19 5.45
CA LEU A 407 11.47 7.59 6.45
C LEU A 407 12.13 7.91 7.80
N ALA A 408 13.10 7.09 8.22
CA ALA A 408 13.89 7.33 9.42
C ALA A 408 14.65 8.66 9.35
N TRP A 409 15.11 9.07 8.16
CA TRP A 409 15.79 10.35 7.96
C TRP A 409 14.87 11.53 8.29
N GLU A 410 13.60 11.47 7.89
CA GLU A 410 12.63 12.51 8.21
C GLU A 410 12.10 12.45 9.63
N LEU A 411 11.80 11.26 10.13
CA LEU A 411 11.04 11.10 11.36
C LEU A 411 11.93 10.90 12.59
N GLY A 412 13.15 10.37 12.43
CA GLY A 412 14.11 10.23 13.52
C GLY A 412 14.41 11.54 14.27
N PRO A 413 14.57 12.69 13.58
CA PRO A 413 14.74 14.00 14.24
C PRO A 413 13.59 14.40 15.18
N LEU A 414 12.39 13.85 15.02
CA LEU A 414 11.24 14.14 15.87
C LEU A 414 11.26 13.39 17.21
N LEU A 415 12.12 12.37 17.35
CA LEU A 415 12.26 11.64 18.60
C LEU A 415 12.85 12.54 19.69
N PRO A 416 12.34 12.48 20.93
CA PRO A 416 12.79 13.31 22.06
C PRO A 416 14.10 12.80 22.68
N ILE A 417 15.07 12.44 21.85
CA ILE A 417 16.37 11.87 22.24
C ILE A 417 17.54 12.75 21.76
N TYR A 418 18.65 12.70 22.48
CA TYR A 418 19.92 13.28 22.06
C TYR A 418 20.66 12.33 21.11
N GLY A 419 21.51 12.88 20.26
CA GLY A 419 22.30 12.12 19.30
C GLY A 419 22.35 12.78 17.94
N ASP A 420 23.30 12.36 17.11
CA ASP A 420 23.35 12.77 15.72
C ASP A 420 22.19 12.15 14.91
N ARG A 421 22.00 12.62 13.67
CA ARG A 421 20.89 12.15 12.84
C ARG A 421 20.96 10.65 12.55
N GLY A 422 22.15 10.06 12.42
CA GLY A 422 22.32 8.63 12.18
C GLY A 422 21.97 7.79 13.41
N GLU A 423 22.32 8.24 14.61
CA GLU A 423 21.89 7.62 15.86
C GLU A 423 20.36 7.66 16.00
N LYS A 424 19.75 8.81 15.74
CA LYS A 424 18.29 8.95 15.75
C LYS A 424 17.57 8.05 14.75
N GLN A 425 18.14 7.86 13.56
CA GLN A 425 17.59 6.94 12.56
C GLN A 425 17.57 5.49 13.06
N LYS A 426 18.65 5.03 13.72
CA LYS A 426 18.72 3.67 14.26
C LYS A 426 17.67 3.45 15.35
N VAL A 427 17.57 4.39 16.29
CA VAL A 427 16.55 4.33 17.36
C VAL A 427 15.14 4.36 16.77
N TRP A 428 14.90 5.20 15.76
CA TRP A 428 13.61 5.28 15.09
C TRP A 428 13.15 3.96 14.48
N VAL A 429 14.04 3.25 13.77
CA VAL A 429 13.67 1.95 13.18
C VAL A 429 13.23 0.96 14.26
N ARG A 430 13.91 0.95 15.41
CA ARG A 430 13.55 0.07 16.53
C ARG A 430 12.23 0.47 17.16
N GLU A 431 12.05 1.75 17.50
CA GLU A 431 10.81 2.24 18.13
C GLU A 431 9.59 2.05 17.22
N GLN A 432 9.72 2.36 15.93
CA GLN A 432 8.65 2.15 14.96
C GLN A 432 8.27 0.66 14.89
N GLY A 433 9.26 -0.24 14.87
CA GLY A 433 9.04 -1.68 14.89
C GLY A 433 8.33 -2.16 16.17
N MET A 434 8.69 -1.60 17.33
CA MET A 434 8.04 -1.91 18.61
C MET A 434 6.58 -1.44 18.62
N VAL A 435 6.31 -0.19 18.21
CA VAL A 435 4.96 0.36 18.17
C VAL A 435 4.08 -0.43 17.20
N MET A 436 4.61 -0.79 16.03
CA MET A 436 3.88 -1.62 15.06
C MET A 436 3.64 -3.04 15.58
N LYS A 437 4.59 -3.63 16.32
CA LYS A 437 4.40 -4.95 16.91
C LYS A 437 3.24 -4.92 17.91
N THR A 438 3.20 -3.92 18.80
CA THR A 438 2.09 -3.73 19.75
C THR A 438 0.75 -3.51 19.05
N PHE A 439 0.72 -2.75 17.93
CA PHE A 439 -0.50 -2.66 17.13
C PHE A 439 -0.92 -4.04 16.62
N CYS A 440 0.00 -4.80 16.01
CA CYS A 440 -0.30 -6.10 15.41
C CYS A 440 -0.71 -7.16 16.43
N GLU A 441 -0.20 -7.11 17.68
CA GLU A 441 -0.64 -7.97 18.79
C GLU A 441 -2.16 -7.86 19.03
N GLY A 442 -2.73 -6.66 18.87
CA GLY A 442 -4.17 -6.42 18.97
C GLY A 442 -4.98 -6.83 17.74
N TRP A 443 -4.31 -7.19 16.64
CA TRP A 443 -4.91 -7.49 15.33
C TRP A 443 -4.50 -8.84 14.73
N ASN A 444 -3.87 -9.71 15.52
CA ASN A 444 -3.33 -10.99 15.06
C ASN A 444 -4.40 -12.06 14.76
N HIS A 445 -5.68 -11.74 14.91
CA HIS A 445 -6.77 -12.49 14.28
C HIS A 445 -6.85 -12.28 12.77
N VAL A 446 -6.16 -11.29 12.22
CA VAL A 446 -5.98 -11.09 10.78
C VAL A 446 -4.66 -11.73 10.32
N PRO A 447 -4.64 -12.63 9.31
CA PRO A 447 -3.43 -13.35 8.92
C PRO A 447 -2.24 -12.46 8.55
N GLN A 448 -2.49 -11.33 7.88
CA GLN A 448 -1.46 -10.38 7.48
C GLN A 448 -0.80 -9.74 8.71
N PHE A 449 -1.58 -9.31 9.70
CA PHE A 449 -1.05 -8.70 10.92
C PHE A 449 -0.43 -9.72 11.87
N ALA A 450 -0.94 -10.95 11.96
CA ALA A 450 -0.26 -12.04 12.67
C ALA A 450 1.12 -12.33 12.06
N GLY A 451 1.20 -12.37 10.73
CA GLY A 451 2.45 -12.51 10.01
C GLY A 451 3.39 -11.34 10.28
N PHE A 452 2.86 -10.12 10.31
CA PHE A 452 3.68 -8.92 10.54
C PHE A 452 4.20 -8.82 11.96
N GLU A 453 3.38 -9.15 12.96
CA GLU A 453 3.78 -9.24 14.38
C GLU A 453 5.00 -10.15 14.54
N ALA A 454 4.92 -11.38 14.00
CA ALA A 454 5.99 -12.36 14.09
C ALA A 454 7.24 -11.95 13.28
N TRP A 455 7.06 -11.28 12.13
CA TRP A 455 8.17 -10.72 11.37
C TRP A 455 8.89 -9.62 12.17
N LEU A 456 8.13 -8.71 12.79
CA LEU A 456 8.65 -7.62 13.62
C LEU A 456 9.38 -8.15 14.84
N GLU A 457 8.83 -9.14 15.53
CA GLU A 457 9.47 -9.81 16.66
C GLU A 457 10.86 -10.34 16.27
N LYS A 458 10.95 -11.10 15.17
CA LYS A 458 12.24 -11.59 14.68
C LYS A 458 13.17 -10.49 14.22
N ARG A 459 12.65 -9.42 13.62
CA ARG A 459 13.48 -8.29 13.21
C ARG A 459 14.07 -7.57 14.42
N LEU A 460 13.28 -7.35 15.48
CA LEU A 460 13.73 -6.72 16.72
C LEU A 460 14.78 -7.58 17.44
N GLU A 461 14.57 -8.89 17.54
CA GLU A 461 15.57 -9.82 18.08
C GLU A 461 16.90 -9.78 17.29
N GLN A 462 16.83 -9.66 15.96
CA GLN A 462 18.03 -9.51 15.11
C GLN A 462 18.75 -8.19 15.41
N MET A 463 18.02 -7.07 15.53
CA MET A 463 18.60 -5.77 15.85
C MET A 463 19.29 -5.78 17.22
N GLU A 464 18.71 -6.45 18.22
CA GLU A 464 19.30 -6.58 19.56
C GLU A 464 20.61 -7.37 19.53
N LYS A 465 20.69 -8.45 18.74
CA LYS A 465 21.93 -9.21 18.55
C LYS A 465 22.99 -8.38 17.82
N GLU A 466 22.59 -7.68 16.75
CA GLU A 466 23.45 -6.78 15.97
C GLU A 466 24.03 -5.64 16.84
N GLU A 467 23.34 -5.22 17.90
CA GLU A 467 23.82 -4.24 18.88
C GLU A 467 24.77 -4.88 19.88
N ALA A 468 24.41 -6.03 20.45
CA ALA A 468 25.22 -6.75 21.43
C ALA A 468 26.56 -7.26 20.87
N GLU A 469 26.66 -7.54 19.57
CA GLU A 469 27.92 -7.94 18.91
C GLU A 469 28.87 -6.77 18.63
N LYS A 470 28.40 -5.52 18.76
CA LYS A 470 29.19 -4.30 18.57
C LYS A 470 29.72 -3.70 19.87
N GLU A 471 29.14 -4.10 21.00
CA GLU A 471 29.60 -3.79 22.37
C GLU A 471 30.69 -4.79 22.81
#